data_AF-A0A7W1RP18-F1
#
_entry.id   AF-A0A7W1RP18-F1
#
_cell.length_a   1.000
_cell.length_b   1.000
_cell.length_c   1.000
_cell.angle_alpha   90.00
_cell.angle_beta   90.00
_cell.angle_gamma   90.00
#
_symmetry.space_group_name_H-M   'P 1'
#
loop_
_entity.id
_entity.type
_entity.pdbx_description
1 polymer ?
#
loop_
_entity_poly.entity_id
_entity_poly.type
_entity_poly.pdbx_seq_one_letter_code
_entity_poly.pdbx_strand_id
1 'polypeptide(L)'
;MTPFLLVDSPDAIQGVFSFLTRGGIFMWPLLVCSIVAGTVIILRVVALRRKNVLPLVIESEIERLLPGGSPERLSRIVHDDPSSLARIANVALQHLRAPRSENVEAIETRARHEMVVLERGLIVLEIITGIAPLLGLIGAVSGLIHVFSHLGLGTGAADTKAIALGIAEALNATVFGLSIAVPTLVAFSYFSKKVEIMSVEMETLVVELIGKCYYGRVPEAPGARPAYTVPSPGMTHAPRPLA
;
A
#
# COMPACT_ATOMS: atom_id res chain seq x y z
N MET A 1 -25.10 19.82 26.11
CA MET A 1 -25.36 20.21 24.70
C MET A 1 -24.78 19.13 23.80
N THR A 2 -25.50 18.02 23.68
CA THR A 2 -25.30 16.94 22.71
C THR A 2 -26.68 16.34 22.47
N PRO A 3 -27.16 16.33 21.22
CA PRO A 3 -27.50 15.03 20.67
C PRO A 3 -27.13 14.97 19.18
N PHE A 4 -26.05 14.24 18.87
CA PHE A 4 -25.68 13.84 17.50
C PHE A 4 -25.62 12.31 17.36
N LEU A 5 -26.30 11.58 18.24
CA LEU A 5 -26.34 10.13 18.20
C LEU A 5 -27.77 9.67 18.38
N LEU A 6 -28.46 9.54 17.25
CA LEU A 6 -29.33 8.43 16.86
C LEU A 6 -30.01 8.88 15.56
N VAL A 7 -29.30 8.71 14.44
CA VAL A 7 -29.99 8.54 13.16
C VAL A 7 -30.78 7.26 13.31
N ASP A 8 -32.11 7.38 13.33
CA ASP A 8 -33.01 6.24 13.26
C ASP A 8 -32.68 5.47 11.98
N SER A 9 -32.04 4.31 12.19
CA SER A 9 -31.67 3.36 11.13
C SER A 9 -32.83 2.95 10.19
N PRO A 10 -34.13 2.95 10.59
CA PRO A 10 -35.23 2.72 9.65
C PRO A 10 -35.37 3.82 8.60
N ASP A 11 -35.24 5.08 8.98
CA ASP A 11 -35.54 6.24 8.12
C ASP A 11 -34.42 6.49 7.10
N ALA A 12 -33.17 6.26 7.50
CA ALA A 12 -32.03 6.34 6.58
C ALA A 12 -32.08 5.23 5.52
N ILE A 13 -32.42 4.00 5.91
CA ILE A 13 -32.55 2.87 4.99
C ILE A 13 -33.72 3.09 4.03
N GLN A 14 -34.86 3.59 4.53
CA GLN A 14 -36.01 3.95 3.69
C GLN A 14 -35.69 5.11 2.74
N GLY A 15 -34.96 6.13 3.21
CA GLY A 15 -34.47 7.24 2.40
C GLY A 15 -33.58 6.75 1.25
N VAL A 16 -32.58 5.92 1.55
CA VAL A 16 -31.66 5.35 0.54
C VAL A 16 -32.40 4.44 -0.45
N PHE A 17 -33.33 3.60 0.04
CA PHE A 17 -34.11 2.71 -0.84
C PHE A 17 -35.04 3.50 -1.77
N SER A 18 -35.68 4.55 -1.26
CA SER A 18 -36.50 5.46 -2.07
C SER A 18 -35.67 6.26 -3.09
N PHE A 19 -34.42 6.58 -2.78
CA PHE A 19 -33.48 7.23 -3.68
C PHE A 19 -33.01 6.27 -4.79
N LEU A 20 -32.78 5.01 -4.44
CA LEU A 20 -32.32 3.97 -5.35
C LEU A 20 -33.38 3.59 -6.39
N THR A 21 -34.65 3.48 -5.96
CA THR A 21 -35.77 3.15 -6.85
C THR A 21 -36.13 4.29 -7.81
N ARG A 22 -35.71 5.52 -7.52
CA ARG A 22 -35.97 6.72 -8.34
C ARG A 22 -34.83 7.11 -9.30
N GLY A 23 -33.71 6.39 -9.32
CA GLY A 23 -32.53 6.75 -10.14
C GLY A 23 -32.35 5.89 -11.40
N GLY A 24 -33.34 5.06 -11.74
CA GLY A 24 -33.33 4.22 -12.94
C GLY A 24 -32.35 3.04 -12.90
N ILE A 25 -32.17 2.41 -14.05
CA ILE A 25 -31.38 1.17 -14.21
C ILE A 25 -29.89 1.34 -13.85
N PHE A 26 -29.34 2.55 -14.00
CA PHE A 26 -27.94 2.87 -13.73
C PHE A 26 -27.59 2.96 -12.24
N MET A 27 -28.59 2.95 -11.34
CA MET A 27 -28.34 2.87 -9.89
C MET A 27 -27.80 1.50 -9.44
N TRP A 28 -28.15 0.43 -10.14
CA TRP A 28 -27.71 -0.93 -9.78
C TRP A 28 -26.18 -1.10 -9.90
N PRO A 29 -25.53 -0.75 -11.03
CA PRO A 29 -24.07 -0.72 -11.12
C PRO A 29 -23.42 0.18 -10.05
N LEU A 30 -23.99 1.36 -9.80
CA LEU A 30 -23.46 2.28 -8.77
C LEU A 30 -23.54 1.67 -7.37
N LEU A 31 -24.62 0.96 -7.05
CA LEU A 31 -24.75 0.26 -5.77
C LEU A 31 -23.66 -0.81 -5.63
N VAL A 32 -23.39 -1.59 -6.69
CA VAL A 32 -22.31 -2.58 -6.69
C VAL A 32 -20.95 -1.92 -6.45
N CYS A 33 -20.67 -0.80 -7.13
CA CYS A 33 -19.46 -0.02 -6.89
C CYS A 33 -19.34 0.45 -5.43
N SER A 34 -20.44 0.91 -4.83
CA SER A 34 -20.47 1.33 -3.42
C SER A 34 -20.12 0.19 -2.45
N ILE A 35 -20.74 -0.99 -2.64
CA ILE A 35 -20.51 -2.17 -1.79
C ILE A 35 -19.06 -2.65 -1.92
N VAL A 36 -18.55 -2.74 -3.16
CA VAL A 36 -17.16 -3.16 -3.42
C VAL A 36 -16.18 -2.17 -2.81
N ALA A 37 -16.37 -0.86 -3.03
CA ALA A 37 -15.53 0.17 -2.44
C ALA A 37 -15.52 0.08 -0.91
N GLY A 38 -16.68 0.03 -0.27
CA GLY A 38 -16.80 -0.09 1.18
C GLY A 38 -16.10 -1.34 1.72
N THR A 39 -16.29 -2.49 1.06
CA THR A 39 -15.63 -3.74 1.43
C THR A 39 -14.11 -3.63 1.36
N VAL A 40 -13.58 -3.10 0.25
CA VAL A 40 -12.14 -2.93 0.06
C VAL A 40 -11.57 -1.96 1.09
N ILE A 41 -12.25 -0.84 1.36
CA ILE A 41 -11.83 0.14 2.37
C ILE A 41 -11.69 -0.55 3.73
N ILE A 42 -12.71 -1.30 4.19
CA ILE A 42 -12.67 -1.98 5.48
C ILE A 42 -11.52 -2.99 5.55
N LEU A 43 -11.36 -3.82 4.50
CA LEU A 43 -10.28 -4.80 4.42
C LEU A 43 -8.90 -4.12 4.46
N ARG A 44 -8.73 -2.99 3.78
CA ARG A 44 -7.47 -2.24 3.78
C ARG A 44 -7.18 -1.56 5.12
N VAL A 45 -8.20 -1.03 5.82
CA VAL A 45 -8.03 -0.49 7.18
C VAL A 45 -7.44 -1.53 8.12
N VAL A 46 -7.90 -2.79 8.03
CA VAL A 46 -7.40 -3.89 8.86
C VAL A 46 -6.04 -4.39 8.39
N ALA A 47 -5.83 -4.53 7.08
CA ALA A 47 -4.58 -5.05 6.52
C ALA A 47 -3.39 -4.10 6.73
N LEU A 48 -3.57 -2.79 6.50
CA LEU A 48 -2.52 -1.76 6.61
C LEU A 48 -2.37 -1.25 8.06
N ARG A 49 -2.68 -2.07 9.07
CA ARG A 49 -2.37 -1.71 10.46
C ARG A 49 -0.88 -1.92 10.68
N ARG A 50 -0.21 -0.96 11.34
CA ARG A 50 1.24 -1.03 11.59
C ARG A 50 1.66 -2.36 12.22
N LYS A 51 0.90 -2.85 13.22
CA LYS A 51 1.12 -4.17 13.83
C LYS A 51 1.12 -5.38 12.88
N ASN A 52 0.46 -5.30 11.72
CA ASN A 52 0.40 -6.39 10.74
C ASN A 52 1.51 -6.28 9.69
N VAL A 53 2.08 -5.10 9.48
CA VAL A 53 3.08 -4.84 8.41
C VAL A 53 4.47 -4.67 9.00
N LEU A 54 4.57 -3.83 10.04
CA LEU A 54 5.80 -3.36 10.66
C LEU A 54 5.64 -3.39 12.19
N PRO A 55 5.72 -4.58 12.81
CA PRO A 55 5.56 -4.71 14.26
C PRO A 55 6.76 -4.09 14.98
N LEU A 56 6.47 -3.22 15.96
CA LEU A 56 7.47 -2.50 16.78
C LEU A 56 8.49 -3.43 17.45
N VAL A 57 8.10 -4.67 17.74
CA VAL A 57 8.97 -5.66 18.36
C VAL A 57 10.15 -5.99 17.43
N ILE A 58 9.90 -6.22 16.14
CA ILE A 58 10.96 -6.55 15.17
C ILE A 58 11.85 -5.35 14.92
N GLU A 59 11.26 -4.16 14.77
CA GLU A 59 11.99 -2.88 14.64
C GLU A 59 12.96 -2.70 15.82
N SER A 60 12.47 -2.80 17.06
CA SER A 60 13.31 -2.64 18.25
C SER A 60 14.40 -3.70 18.39
N GLU A 61 14.18 -4.92 17.90
CA GLU A 61 15.17 -6.00 17.94
C GLU A 61 16.25 -5.82 16.86
N ILE A 62 15.89 -5.28 15.69
CA ILE A 62 16.87 -4.84 14.67
C ILE A 62 17.72 -3.71 15.24
N GLU A 63 17.11 -2.70 15.86
CA GLU A 63 17.82 -1.55 16.47
C GLU A 63 18.80 -2.00 17.56
N ARG A 64 18.38 -2.93 18.43
CA ARG A 64 19.20 -3.48 19.53
C ARG A 64 20.34 -4.37 19.06
N LEU A 65 20.27 -4.92 17.84
CA LEU A 65 21.31 -5.77 17.31
C LEU A 65 22.62 -4.97 17.15
N LEU A 66 23.67 -5.42 17.81
CA LEU A 66 25.00 -4.84 17.68
C LEU A 66 25.62 -5.20 16.32
N PRO A 67 26.46 -4.34 15.72
CA PRO A 67 27.18 -4.68 14.49
C PRO A 67 28.07 -5.90 14.72
N GLY A 68 27.92 -6.94 13.88
CA GLY A 68 28.59 -8.24 14.04
C GLY A 68 28.03 -9.11 15.17
N GLY A 69 26.96 -8.66 15.83
CA GLY A 69 26.25 -9.41 16.86
C GLY A 69 25.48 -10.61 16.29
N SER A 70 25.10 -11.52 17.18
CA SER A 70 24.48 -12.78 16.82
C SER A 70 22.94 -12.59 16.63
N PRO A 71 22.37 -12.89 15.44
CA PRO A 71 20.97 -12.57 15.13
C PRO A 71 19.97 -13.65 15.55
N GLU A 72 20.32 -14.60 16.44
CA GLU A 72 19.48 -15.78 16.75
C GLU A 72 18.16 -15.38 17.41
N ARG A 73 18.18 -14.35 18.26
CA ARG A 73 16.95 -13.84 18.90
C ARG A 73 16.00 -13.25 17.86
N LEU A 74 16.51 -12.42 16.95
CA LEU A 74 15.73 -11.84 15.87
C LEU A 74 15.19 -12.93 14.93
N SER A 75 16.01 -13.94 14.61
CA SER A 75 15.60 -15.08 13.78
C SER A 75 14.40 -15.84 14.34
N ARG A 76 14.32 -16.04 15.67
CA ARG A 76 13.17 -16.69 16.30
C ARG A 76 11.90 -15.84 16.19
N ILE A 77 12.00 -14.56 16.52
CA ILE A 77 10.84 -13.64 16.50
C ILE A 77 10.27 -13.53 15.08
N VAL A 78 11.16 -13.41 14.10
CA VAL A 78 10.81 -13.25 12.69
C VAL A 78 10.21 -14.53 12.08
N HIS A 79 10.55 -15.71 12.61
CA HIS A 79 10.01 -16.98 12.09
C HIS A 79 8.52 -17.16 12.40
N ASP A 80 8.09 -16.71 13.58
CA ASP A 80 6.71 -16.90 14.07
C ASP A 80 5.78 -15.73 13.71
N ASP A 81 6.32 -14.62 13.21
CA ASP A 81 5.56 -13.40 12.93
C ASP A 81 5.07 -13.33 11.46
N PRO A 82 3.76 -13.18 11.20
CA PRO A 82 3.20 -13.16 9.85
C PRO A 82 3.29 -11.78 9.15
N SER A 83 4.03 -10.81 9.70
CA SER A 83 4.15 -9.48 9.12
C SER A 83 5.02 -9.42 7.86
N SER A 84 4.84 -8.38 7.06
CA SER A 84 5.65 -8.14 5.87
C SER A 84 7.13 -7.91 6.22
N LEU A 85 7.41 -7.11 7.26
CA LEU A 85 8.77 -6.91 7.74
C LEU A 85 9.42 -8.22 8.17
N ALA A 86 8.70 -9.08 8.92
CA ALA A 86 9.19 -10.40 9.31
C ALA A 86 9.56 -11.24 8.08
N ARG A 87 8.68 -11.33 7.09
CA ARG A 87 8.94 -12.13 5.88
C ARG A 87 10.18 -11.66 5.11
N ILE A 88 10.44 -10.35 5.05
CA ILE A 88 11.65 -9.81 4.41
C ILE A 88 12.89 -10.07 5.28
N ALA A 89 12.81 -9.79 6.59
CA ALA A 89 13.91 -10.04 7.52
C ALA A 89 14.30 -11.52 7.58
N ASN A 90 13.34 -12.45 7.44
CA ASN A 90 13.61 -13.89 7.43
C ASN A 90 14.49 -14.27 6.23
N VAL A 91 14.18 -13.74 5.05
CA VAL A 91 15.01 -13.94 3.84
C VAL A 91 16.42 -13.39 4.07
N ALA A 92 16.53 -12.19 4.67
CA ALA A 92 17.82 -11.59 4.98
C ALA A 92 18.68 -12.48 5.90
N LEU A 93 18.06 -13.06 6.94
CA LEU A 93 18.72 -13.91 7.92
C LEU A 93 19.12 -15.28 7.35
N GLN A 94 18.29 -15.87 6.49
CA GLN A 94 18.56 -17.16 5.84
C GLN A 94 19.74 -17.08 4.86
N HIS A 95 19.92 -15.93 4.21
CA HIS A 95 20.97 -15.71 3.20
C HIS A 95 22.24 -15.07 3.78
N LEU A 96 22.40 -14.99 5.10
CA LEU A 96 23.60 -14.39 5.73
C LEU A 96 24.92 -15.10 5.40
N ARG A 97 24.88 -16.34 4.93
CA ARG A 97 26.06 -17.10 4.50
C ARG A 97 26.48 -16.78 3.07
N ALA A 98 25.58 -16.22 2.26
CA ALA A 98 25.86 -15.82 0.89
C ALA A 98 26.62 -14.48 0.85
N PRO A 99 27.29 -14.17 -0.27
CA PRO A 99 27.84 -12.84 -0.52
C PRO A 99 26.78 -11.75 -0.30
N ARG A 100 27.20 -10.58 0.19
CA ARG A 100 26.28 -9.47 0.48
C ARG A 100 25.41 -9.10 -0.72
N SER A 101 25.97 -9.12 -1.93
CA SER A 101 25.25 -8.79 -3.16
C SER A 101 24.08 -9.75 -3.43
N GLU A 102 24.29 -11.05 -3.27
CA GLU A 102 23.27 -12.07 -3.49
C GLU A 102 22.15 -11.98 -2.43
N ASN A 103 22.51 -11.72 -1.17
CA ASN A 103 21.52 -11.52 -0.12
C ASN A 103 20.67 -10.26 -0.35
N VAL A 104 21.30 -9.15 -0.76
CA VAL A 104 20.58 -7.91 -1.12
C VAL A 104 19.59 -8.17 -2.26
N GLU A 105 19.99 -8.90 -3.30
CA GLU A 105 19.10 -9.24 -4.43
C GLU A 105 17.89 -10.10 -3.99
N ALA A 106 18.12 -11.10 -3.13
CA ALA A 106 17.04 -11.93 -2.58
C ALA A 106 16.05 -11.10 -1.73
N ILE A 107 16.58 -10.17 -0.93
CA ILE A 107 15.79 -9.24 -0.12
C ILE A 107 14.96 -8.29 -0.99
N GLU A 108 15.58 -7.65 -1.99
CA GLU A 108 14.88 -6.74 -2.90
C GLU A 108 13.73 -7.46 -3.61
N THR A 109 13.99 -8.68 -4.09
CA THR A 109 12.97 -9.52 -4.71
C THR A 109 11.80 -9.79 -3.76
N ARG A 110 12.10 -10.13 -2.50
CA ARG A 110 11.07 -10.38 -1.49
C ARG A 110 10.31 -9.12 -1.09
N ALA A 111 10.99 -8.00 -0.95
CA ALA A 111 10.41 -6.71 -0.61
C ALA A 111 9.45 -6.23 -1.70
N ARG A 112 9.84 -6.33 -2.98
CA ARG A 112 8.95 -6.04 -4.12
C ARG A 112 7.69 -6.90 -4.09
N HIS A 113 7.83 -8.19 -3.81
CA HIS A 113 6.67 -9.08 -3.68
C HIS A 113 5.74 -8.65 -2.53
N GLU A 114 6.28 -8.30 -1.35
CA GLU A 114 5.46 -7.81 -0.23
C GLU A 114 4.78 -6.47 -0.55
N MET A 115 5.46 -5.56 -1.25
CA MET A 115 4.88 -4.28 -1.68
C MET A 115 3.65 -4.49 -2.58
N VAL A 116 3.74 -5.38 -3.57
CA VAL A 116 2.60 -5.75 -4.43
C VAL A 116 1.43 -6.33 -3.61
N VAL A 117 1.72 -7.10 -2.57
CA VAL A 117 0.68 -7.66 -1.68
C VAL A 117 -0.01 -6.56 -0.86
N LEU A 118 0.74 -5.56 -0.39
CA LEU A 118 0.19 -4.41 0.34
C LEU A 118 -0.68 -3.52 -0.56
N GLU A 119 -0.28 -3.34 -1.81
CA GLU A 119 -1.02 -2.59 -2.83
C GLU A 119 -2.30 -3.30 -3.31
N ARG A 120 -2.47 -4.59 -2.98
CA ARG A 120 -3.64 -5.35 -3.41
C ARG A 120 -4.94 -4.68 -2.96
N GLY A 121 -5.82 -4.41 -3.93
CA GLY A 121 -7.11 -3.77 -3.72
C GLY A 121 -7.09 -2.24 -3.84
N LEU A 122 -5.93 -1.59 -3.80
CA LEU A 122 -5.84 -0.14 -4.06
C LEU A 122 -6.26 0.16 -5.50
N ILE A 123 -5.85 -0.69 -6.46
CA ILE A 123 -6.29 -0.61 -7.87
C ILE A 123 -7.82 -0.65 -8.02
N VAL A 124 -8.53 -1.38 -7.15
CA VAL A 124 -9.99 -1.44 -7.20
C VAL A 124 -10.60 -0.11 -6.77
N LEU A 125 -10.05 0.52 -5.73
CA LEU A 125 -10.48 1.85 -5.29
C LEU A 125 -10.17 2.92 -6.36
N GLU A 126 -9.00 2.84 -6.99
CA GLU A 126 -8.60 3.72 -8.09
C GLU A 126 -9.59 3.64 -9.26
N ILE A 127 -9.90 2.42 -9.70
CA ILE A 127 -10.87 2.18 -10.78
C ILE A 127 -12.25 2.71 -10.40
N ILE A 128 -12.76 2.43 -9.20
CA ILE A 128 -14.09 2.90 -8.77
C ILE A 128 -14.14 4.42 -8.68
N THR A 129 -13.05 5.06 -8.25
CA THR A 129 -12.94 6.52 -8.21
C THR A 129 -13.17 7.14 -9.60
N GLY A 130 -12.66 6.51 -10.66
CA GLY A 130 -12.86 6.95 -12.03
C GLY A 130 -14.23 6.55 -12.61
N ILE A 131 -14.68 5.31 -12.38
CA ILE A 131 -15.88 4.77 -13.05
C ILE A 131 -17.18 5.25 -12.39
N ALA A 132 -17.24 5.42 -11.07
CA ALA A 132 -18.48 5.80 -10.39
C ALA A 132 -19.07 7.15 -10.87
N PRO A 133 -18.28 8.24 -11.03
CA PRO A 133 -18.80 9.48 -11.61
C PRO A 133 -19.25 9.33 -13.06
N LEU A 134 -18.51 8.54 -13.86
CA LEU A 134 -18.85 8.30 -15.27
C LEU A 134 -20.16 7.53 -15.40
N LEU A 135 -20.41 6.53 -14.55
CA LEU A 135 -21.69 5.83 -14.48
C LEU A 135 -22.84 6.76 -14.07
N GLY A 136 -22.59 7.66 -13.11
CA GLY A 136 -23.56 8.70 -12.73
C GLY A 136 -23.92 9.63 -13.88
N LEU A 137 -22.90 10.09 -14.63
CA LEU A 137 -23.08 10.93 -15.81
C LEU A 137 -23.87 10.22 -16.92
N ILE A 138 -23.55 8.94 -17.20
CA ILE A 138 -24.31 8.12 -18.15
C ILE A 138 -25.77 7.99 -17.71
N GLY A 139 -26.01 7.76 -16.41
CA GLY A 139 -27.36 7.72 -15.84
C GLY A 139 -28.13 9.03 -16.05
N ALA A 140 -27.47 10.17 -15.83
CA ALA A 140 -28.08 11.47 -16.05
C ALA A 140 -28.43 11.74 -17.52
N VAL A 141 -27.50 11.42 -18.43
CA VAL A 141 -27.74 11.55 -19.88
C VAL A 141 -28.88 10.65 -20.32
N SER A 142 -28.93 9.39 -19.85
CA SER A 142 -30.01 8.47 -20.17
C SER A 142 -31.37 8.95 -19.64
N GLY A 143 -31.43 9.49 -18.41
CA GLY A 143 -32.66 10.04 -17.86
C GLY A 143 -33.16 11.24 -18.65
N LEU A 144 -32.25 12.11 -19.09
CA LEU A 144 -32.59 13.26 -19.91
C LEU A 144 -33.08 12.87 -21.32
N ILE A 145 -32.47 11.84 -21.94
CA ILE A 145 -32.95 11.27 -23.20
C ILE A 145 -34.39 10.76 -23.04
N HIS A 146 -34.69 10.06 -21.95
CA HIS A 146 -36.03 9.55 -21.66
C HIS A 146 -37.04 10.68 -21.45
N VAL A 147 -36.66 11.77 -20.77
CA VAL A 147 -37.52 12.95 -20.62
C VAL A 147 -37.85 13.57 -21.99
N PHE A 148 -36.84 13.80 -22.82
CA PHE A 148 -37.06 14.45 -24.12
C PHE A 148 -37.77 13.57 -25.14
N SER A 149 -37.67 12.24 -25.05
CA SER A 149 -38.40 11.33 -25.94
C SER A 149 -39.91 11.36 -25.71
N HIS A 150 -40.37 11.77 -24.53
CA HIS A 150 -41.79 11.88 -24.17
C HIS A 150 -42.33 13.31 -24.30
N LEU A 151 -41.44 14.28 -24.49
CA LEU A 151 -41.79 15.69 -24.61
C LEU A 151 -42.65 15.94 -25.86
N GLY A 152 -43.84 16.51 -25.67
CA GLY A 152 -44.75 16.82 -26.77
C GLY A 152 -45.68 15.68 -27.20
N LEU A 153 -45.64 14.53 -26.50
CA LEU A 153 -46.62 13.44 -26.69
C LEU A 153 -47.89 13.61 -25.85
N GLY A 154 -47.90 14.52 -24.86
CA GLY A 154 -49.05 14.84 -24.00
C GLY A 154 -49.53 16.29 -24.13
N THR A 155 -50.75 16.58 -23.66
CA THR A 155 -51.31 17.94 -23.60
C THR A 155 -51.41 18.44 -22.14
N GLY A 156 -50.91 19.65 -21.86
CA GLY A 156 -51.15 20.38 -20.59
C GLY A 156 -50.11 20.19 -19.47
N ALA A 157 -50.49 20.60 -18.24
CA ALA A 157 -49.61 20.69 -17.06
C ALA A 157 -49.08 19.35 -16.51
N ALA A 158 -49.66 18.22 -16.92
CA ALA A 158 -49.18 16.88 -16.57
C ALA A 158 -47.80 16.59 -17.18
N ASP A 159 -47.51 17.17 -18.36
CA ASP A 159 -46.23 17.01 -19.07
C ASP A 159 -45.09 17.70 -18.30
N THR A 160 -45.35 18.91 -17.76
CA THR A 160 -44.36 19.69 -17.00
C THR A 160 -43.91 18.98 -15.72
N LYS A 161 -44.83 18.32 -14.99
CA LYS A 161 -44.48 17.57 -13.78
C LYS A 161 -43.66 16.33 -14.10
N ALA A 162 -43.98 15.61 -15.19
CA ALA A 162 -43.25 14.43 -15.62
C ALA A 162 -41.81 14.77 -16.03
N ILE A 163 -41.63 15.86 -16.78
CA ILE A 163 -40.32 16.40 -17.17
C ILE A 163 -39.47 16.72 -15.93
N ALA A 164 -40.04 17.46 -14.97
CA ALA A 164 -39.34 17.81 -13.74
C ALA A 164 -38.90 16.57 -12.94
N LEU A 165 -39.76 15.54 -12.88
CA LEU A 165 -39.44 14.29 -12.18
C LEU A 165 -38.30 13.52 -12.86
N GLY A 166 -38.31 13.41 -14.19
CA GLY A 166 -37.27 12.69 -14.92
C GLY A 166 -35.92 13.42 -14.93
N ILE A 167 -35.92 14.76 -14.91
CA ILE A 167 -34.68 15.54 -14.70
C ILE A 167 -34.14 15.31 -13.29
N ALA A 168 -35.00 15.27 -12.27
CA ALA A 168 -34.57 14.98 -10.90
C ALA A 168 -33.98 13.56 -10.77
N GLU A 169 -34.59 12.56 -11.41
CA GLU A 169 -34.06 11.20 -11.51
C GLU A 169 -32.68 11.16 -12.16
N ALA A 170 -32.51 11.86 -13.29
CA ALA A 170 -31.22 11.99 -13.97
C ALA A 170 -30.13 12.57 -13.05
N LEU A 171 -30.44 13.65 -12.33
CA LEU A 171 -29.48 14.31 -11.43
C LEU A 171 -29.12 13.45 -10.22
N ASN A 172 -30.05 12.64 -9.71
CA ASN A 172 -29.80 11.74 -8.58
C ASN A 172 -28.70 10.72 -8.89
N ALA A 173 -28.65 10.18 -10.10
CA ALA A 173 -27.60 9.23 -10.51
C ALA A 173 -26.20 9.86 -10.44
N THR A 174 -26.07 11.12 -10.89
CA THR A 174 -24.80 11.87 -10.79
C THR A 174 -24.40 12.12 -9.35
N VAL A 175 -25.33 12.61 -8.53
CA VAL A 175 -25.06 12.88 -7.10
C VAL A 175 -24.61 11.60 -6.39
N PHE A 176 -25.25 10.47 -6.69
CA PHE A 176 -24.89 9.19 -6.10
C PHE A 176 -23.51 8.71 -6.56
N GLY A 177 -23.20 8.79 -7.86
CA GLY A 177 -21.87 8.46 -8.38
C GLY A 177 -20.75 9.28 -7.74
N LEU A 178 -20.97 10.60 -7.56
CA LEU A 178 -20.03 11.46 -6.85
C LEU A 178 -19.91 11.13 -5.36
N SER A 179 -21.04 10.81 -4.71
CA SER A 179 -21.05 10.42 -3.29
C SER A 179 -20.23 9.16 -2.99
N ILE A 180 -20.07 8.27 -3.98
CA ILE A 180 -19.21 7.07 -3.90
C ILE A 180 -17.77 7.43 -4.25
N ALA A 181 -17.56 8.22 -5.30
CA ALA A 181 -16.23 8.54 -5.81
C ALA A 181 -15.38 9.35 -4.81
N VAL A 182 -15.98 10.35 -4.14
CA VAL A 182 -15.28 11.21 -3.18
C VAL A 182 -14.64 10.41 -2.03
N PRO A 183 -15.39 9.61 -1.23
CA PRO A 183 -14.77 8.83 -0.16
C PRO A 183 -13.82 7.75 -0.69
N THR A 184 -14.09 7.17 -1.86
CA THR A 184 -13.22 6.18 -2.49
C THR A 184 -11.87 6.80 -2.87
N LEU A 185 -11.86 8.00 -3.45
CA LEU A 185 -10.65 8.75 -3.79
C LEU A 185 -9.82 9.05 -2.54
N VAL A 186 -10.46 9.57 -1.49
CA VAL A 186 -9.79 9.88 -0.23
C VAL A 186 -9.15 8.63 0.36
N ALA A 187 -9.87 7.51 0.39
CA ALA A 187 -9.37 6.25 0.89
C ALA A 187 -8.20 5.72 0.04
N PHE A 188 -8.32 5.75 -1.29
CA PHE A 188 -7.25 5.38 -2.22
C PHE A 188 -5.99 6.20 -1.95
N SER A 189 -6.08 7.53 -1.98
CA SER A 189 -4.92 8.41 -1.76
C SER A 189 -4.28 8.18 -0.38
N TYR A 190 -5.09 8.02 0.67
CA TYR A 190 -4.59 7.74 2.01
C TYR A 190 -3.87 6.39 2.10
N PHE A 191 -4.47 5.32 1.57
CA PHE A 191 -3.85 3.99 1.62
C PHE A 191 -2.61 3.91 0.73
N SER A 192 -2.62 4.49 -0.47
CA SER A 192 -1.45 4.55 -1.35
C SER A 192 -0.26 5.22 -0.66
N LYS A 193 -0.49 6.39 -0.03
CA LYS A 193 0.57 7.07 0.72
C LYS A 193 1.05 6.24 1.92
N LYS A 194 0.13 5.57 2.60
CA LYS A 194 0.44 4.73 3.75
C LYS A 194 1.29 3.51 3.37
N VAL A 195 0.99 2.86 2.25
CA VAL A 195 1.80 1.75 1.71
C VAL A 195 3.20 2.26 1.35
N GLU A 196 3.30 3.38 0.65
CA GLU A 196 4.60 3.99 0.29
C GLU A 196 5.48 4.24 1.52
N ILE A 197 4.93 4.88 2.56
CA ILE A 197 5.67 5.14 3.81
C ILE A 197 6.11 3.83 4.47
N MET A 198 5.20 2.85 4.59
CA MET A 198 5.53 1.54 5.18
C MET A 198 6.59 0.79 4.39
N SER A 199 6.57 0.87 3.05
CA SER A 199 7.60 0.26 2.19
C SER A 199 8.97 0.87 2.44
N VAL A 200 9.07 2.19 2.54
CA VAL A 200 10.33 2.89 2.85
C VAL A 200 10.84 2.55 4.25
N GLU A 201 9.96 2.49 5.26
CA GLU A 201 10.33 2.08 6.61
C GLU A 201 10.88 0.64 6.64
N MET A 202 10.19 -0.30 5.98
CA MET A 202 10.65 -1.69 5.88
C MET A 202 12.02 -1.79 5.18
N GLU A 203 12.21 -1.09 4.07
CA GLU A 203 13.47 -1.08 3.35
C GLU A 203 14.62 -0.54 4.22
N THR A 204 14.38 0.56 4.93
CA THR A 204 15.36 1.17 5.83
C THR A 204 15.80 0.20 6.93
N LEU A 205 14.84 -0.45 7.60
CA LEU A 205 15.13 -1.41 8.66
C LEU A 205 15.88 -2.65 8.16
N VAL A 206 15.56 -3.11 6.95
CA VAL A 206 16.23 -4.27 6.37
C VAL A 206 17.64 -3.92 5.91
N VAL A 207 17.86 -2.74 5.34
CA VAL A 207 19.20 -2.25 5.01
C VAL A 207 20.06 -2.13 6.28
N GLU A 208 19.50 -1.60 7.36
CA GLU A 208 20.18 -1.54 8.66
C GLU A 208 20.55 -2.94 9.18
N LEU A 209 19.61 -3.89 9.11
CA LEU A 209 19.83 -5.28 9.49
C LEU A 209 21.00 -5.91 8.72
N ILE A 210 21.02 -5.78 7.39
CA ILE A 210 22.12 -6.29 6.55
C ILE A 210 23.44 -5.60 6.95
N GLY A 211 23.42 -4.28 7.13
CA GLY A 211 24.60 -3.51 7.53
C GLY A 211 25.22 -4.02 8.83
N LYS A 212 24.38 -4.31 9.83
CA LYS A 212 24.81 -4.88 11.11
C LYS A 212 25.33 -6.32 10.96
N CYS A 213 24.65 -7.16 10.19
CA CYS A 213 25.03 -8.57 10.03
C CYS A 213 26.31 -8.79 9.19
N TYR A 214 26.59 -7.91 8.22
CA TYR A 214 27.81 -7.97 7.40
C TYR A 214 28.92 -7.04 7.91
N TYR A 215 28.72 -6.38 9.05
CA TYR A 215 29.73 -5.52 9.66
C TYR A 215 31.03 -6.31 9.93
N GLY A 216 32.17 -5.77 9.50
CA GLY A 216 33.48 -6.43 9.63
C GLY A 216 33.79 -7.48 8.56
N ARG A 217 32.85 -7.85 7.68
CA ARG A 217 33.11 -8.65 6.48
C ARG A 217 33.50 -7.76 5.30
N VAL A 218 34.61 -7.02 5.47
CA VAL A 218 35.27 -6.38 4.33
C VAL A 218 35.81 -7.50 3.44
N PRO A 219 35.65 -7.45 2.10
CA PRO A 219 36.28 -8.43 1.23
C PRO A 219 37.79 -8.37 1.48
N GLU A 220 38.39 -9.48 1.89
CA GLU A 220 39.81 -9.67 1.63
C GLU A 220 39.96 -9.50 0.12
N ALA A 221 40.63 -8.42 -0.31
CA ALA A 221 40.84 -8.17 -1.73
C ALA A 221 41.46 -9.44 -2.34
N PRO A 222 40.89 -10.02 -3.42
CA PRO A 222 41.47 -11.18 -4.05
C PRO A 222 42.82 -10.77 -4.66
N GLY A 223 43.91 -11.02 -3.91
CA GLY A 223 45.26 -10.70 -4.35
C GLY A 223 46.16 -9.97 -3.35
N ALA A 224 45.99 -10.11 -2.04
CA ALA A 224 47.05 -9.77 -1.09
C ALA A 224 48.26 -10.71 -1.34
N ARG A 225 49.15 -10.30 -2.26
CA ARG A 225 50.45 -10.93 -2.47
C ARG A 225 51.17 -10.96 -1.13
N PRO A 226 51.82 -12.09 -0.74
CA PRO A 226 52.56 -12.14 0.51
C PRO A 226 53.58 -11.00 0.52
N ALA A 227 53.64 -10.28 1.64
CA ALA A 227 54.55 -9.16 1.84
C ALA A 227 55.97 -9.62 1.47
N TYR A 228 56.56 -8.96 0.47
CA TYR A 228 57.95 -9.18 0.10
C TYR A 228 58.80 -8.78 1.30
N THR A 229 59.34 -9.74 2.04
CA THR A 229 60.38 -9.49 3.04
C THR A 229 61.60 -9.01 2.28
N VAL A 230 61.88 -7.71 2.34
CA VAL A 230 63.15 -7.15 1.85
C VAL A 230 64.27 -7.81 2.66
N PRO A 231 65.20 -8.56 2.05
CA PRO A 231 66.35 -9.10 2.78
C PRO A 231 67.18 -7.92 3.28
N SER A 232 67.46 -7.91 4.59
CA SER A 232 68.36 -6.93 5.19
C SER A 232 69.72 -6.96 4.46
N PRO A 233 70.25 -5.84 3.96
CA PRO A 233 71.58 -5.81 3.36
C PRO A 233 72.60 -6.30 4.39
N GLY A 234 73.30 -7.38 4.05
CA GLY A 234 74.36 -7.94 4.88
C GLY A 234 75.41 -6.90 5.19
N MET A 235 75.85 -6.87 6.45
CA MET A 235 76.99 -6.08 6.91
C MET A 235 78.23 -6.46 6.10
N THR A 236 78.64 -5.59 5.18
CA THR A 236 79.95 -5.66 4.54
C THR A 236 81.01 -5.27 5.57
N HIS A 237 81.84 -6.25 5.95
CA HIS A 237 83.06 -6.04 6.71
C HIS A 237 83.96 -5.02 5.99
N ALA A 238 84.27 -3.91 6.66
CA ALA A 238 85.37 -3.04 6.28
C ALA A 238 86.67 -3.48 7.02
N PRO A 239 87.85 -3.43 6.36
CA PRO A 239 89.09 -4.00 6.87
C PRO A 239 89.73 -3.16 8.00
N ARG A 240 90.41 -3.86 8.93
CA ARG A 240 91.21 -3.28 10.02
C ARG A 240 92.40 -2.45 9.46
N PRO A 241 92.72 -1.30 10.06
CA PRO A 241 93.94 -0.56 9.71
C PRO A 241 95.19 -1.28 10.26
N LEU A 242 96.23 -1.28 9.43
CA LEU A 242 97.58 -1.74 9.76
C LEU A 242 98.24 -0.74 10.72
N ALA A 243 98.65 -1.22 11.89
CA ALA A 243 99.69 -0.67 12.74
C ALA A 243 100.35 -1.82 13.51
#